data_AF-A0A941WNA6-F1
#
_entry.id   AF-A0A941WNA6-F1
#
_cell.length_a   1.000
_cell.length_b   1.000
_cell.length_c   1.000
_cell.angle_alpha   90.00
_cell.angle_beta   90.00
_cell.angle_gamma   90.00
#
_symmetry.space_group_name_H-M   'P 1'
#
loop_
_entity.id
_entity.type
_entity.pdbx_description
1 polymer ?
#
loop_
_entity_poly.entity_id
_entity_poly.type
_entity_poly.pdbx_seq_one_letter_code
_entity_poly.pdbx_strand_id
1 'polypeptide(L)'
;MKDTKQQFEHVIAICRDLFAKKLHDYGAAWRIMRPSSVTDQIFIKANRIRSIEIKGVALVNEGIRPEFIAIVNYGIIGLIQLELGYAETDDMTEQQALDLYDKYAKAALELMLAKNHDYDEAWRSMRITSYTDLILMKIYRTKQIEALSGNTLVSEGIDANYMDMINYSVFALIKLEFGE
;
A
#
# COMPACT_ATOMS: atom_id res chain seq x y z
N MET A 1 23.92 12.25 -3.21
CA MET A 1 23.27 11.10 -2.56
C MET A 1 21.79 11.42 -2.56
N LYS A 2 20.96 10.69 -3.31
CA LYS A 2 19.51 10.92 -3.26
C LYS A 2 19.05 10.38 -1.90
N ASP A 3 18.57 11.26 -1.03
CA ASP A 3 18.16 10.87 0.31
C ASP A 3 16.87 10.04 0.22
N THR A 4 17.01 8.73 0.38
CA THR A 4 15.89 7.76 0.33
C THR A 4 14.80 8.08 1.31
N LYS A 5 15.18 8.53 2.52
CA LYS A 5 14.21 8.93 3.52
C LYS A 5 13.42 10.13 3.01
N GLN A 6 14.09 11.13 2.46
CA GLN A 6 13.42 12.31 1.91
C GLN A 6 12.50 11.96 0.73
N GLN A 7 12.93 11.06 -0.16
CA GLN A 7 12.10 10.60 -1.29
C GLN A 7 10.87 9.81 -0.80
N PHE A 8 11.04 8.98 0.23
CA PHE A 8 9.94 8.24 0.85
C PHE A 8 8.93 9.20 1.48
N GLU A 9 9.40 10.13 2.31
CA GLU A 9 8.56 11.15 2.96
C GLU A 9 7.79 11.99 1.92
N HIS A 10 8.45 12.37 0.82
CA HIS A 10 7.83 13.08 -0.29
C HIS A 10 6.68 12.29 -0.94
N VAL A 11 6.92 11.03 -1.29
CA VAL A 11 5.89 10.17 -1.89
C VAL A 11 4.74 9.90 -0.92
N ILE A 12 5.03 9.65 0.36
CA ILE A 12 4.01 9.47 1.39
C ILE A 12 3.17 10.74 1.55
N ALA A 13 3.76 11.94 1.50
CA ALA A 13 3.01 13.18 1.57
C ALA A 13 1.99 13.31 0.43
N ILE A 14 2.33 12.88 -0.79
CA ILE A 14 1.41 12.84 -1.93
C ILE A 14 0.26 11.85 -1.69
N CYS A 15 0.57 10.65 -1.20
CA CYS A 15 -0.43 9.63 -0.88
C CYS A 15 -1.38 10.11 0.23
N ARG A 16 -0.83 10.73 1.27
CA ARG A 16 -1.56 11.30 2.41
C ARG A 16 -2.46 12.47 2.00
N ASP A 17 -1.98 13.37 1.15
CA ASP A 17 -2.79 14.50 0.65
C ASP A 17 -4.02 13.98 -0.12
N LEU A 18 -3.85 12.98 -0.99
CA LEU A 18 -4.98 12.37 -1.67
C LEU A 18 -5.93 11.64 -0.70
N PHE A 19 -5.38 10.96 0.32
CA PHE A 19 -6.18 10.33 1.36
C PHE A 19 -7.00 11.36 2.14
N ALA A 20 -6.40 12.47 2.56
CA ALA A 20 -7.05 13.54 3.31
C ALA A 20 -8.18 14.21 2.51
N LYS A 21 -7.96 14.50 1.23
CA LYS A 21 -9.01 15.06 0.34
C LYS A 21 -10.20 14.12 0.20
N LYS A 22 -9.92 12.83 0.00
CA LYS A 22 -10.94 11.78 -0.09
C LYS A 22 -11.70 11.61 1.23
N LEU A 23 -10.98 11.67 2.34
CA LEU A 23 -11.53 11.61 3.67
C LEU A 23 -12.46 12.79 3.97
N HIS A 24 -12.12 13.99 3.50
CA HIS A 24 -13.01 15.15 3.56
C HIS A 24 -14.28 14.95 2.70
N ASP A 25 -14.14 14.39 1.49
CA ASP A 25 -15.27 14.27 0.55
C ASP A 25 -16.33 13.25 1.00
N TYR A 26 -15.94 12.17 1.69
CA TYR A 26 -16.86 11.08 2.02
C TYR A 26 -16.58 10.40 3.36
N GLY A 27 -15.87 11.06 4.26
CA GLY A 27 -15.57 10.55 5.60
C GLY A 27 -14.78 9.24 5.60
N ALA A 28 -14.79 8.56 6.73
CA ALA A 28 -14.14 7.26 6.90
C ALA A 28 -15.03 6.10 6.41
N ALA A 29 -15.75 6.26 5.29
CA ALA A 29 -16.66 5.24 4.75
C ALA A 29 -16.00 3.87 4.52
N TRP A 30 -14.67 3.82 4.36
CA TRP A 30 -13.90 2.59 4.27
C TRP A 30 -13.93 1.72 5.54
N ARG A 31 -14.36 2.26 6.70
CA ARG A 31 -14.50 1.53 7.97
C ARG A 31 -15.43 0.33 7.91
N ILE A 32 -16.41 0.35 7.00
CA ILE A 32 -17.33 -0.77 6.77
C ILE A 32 -16.68 -1.96 6.04
N MET A 33 -15.51 -1.76 5.43
CA MET A 33 -14.87 -2.80 4.65
C MET A 33 -14.28 -3.88 5.55
N ARG A 34 -14.69 -5.12 5.30
CA ARG A 34 -14.00 -6.29 5.86
C ARG A 34 -12.55 -6.35 5.36
N PRO A 35 -11.60 -6.88 6.14
CA PRO A 35 -10.19 -6.98 5.72
C PRO A 35 -9.99 -7.62 4.33
N SER A 36 -10.71 -8.71 4.03
CA SER A 36 -10.66 -9.35 2.70
C SER A 36 -11.11 -8.44 1.55
N SER A 37 -12.09 -7.56 1.79
CA SER A 37 -12.53 -6.58 0.81
C SER A 37 -11.49 -5.49 0.58
N VAL A 38 -10.72 -5.11 1.61
CA VAL A 38 -9.57 -4.21 1.45
C VAL A 38 -8.47 -4.89 0.62
N THR A 39 -8.17 -6.16 0.91
CA THR A 39 -7.23 -6.97 0.11
C THR A 39 -7.65 -7.04 -1.36
N ASP A 40 -8.95 -7.15 -1.64
CA ASP A 40 -9.48 -7.11 -3.01
C ASP A 40 -9.38 -5.74 -3.68
N GLN A 41 -9.52 -4.64 -2.94
CA GLN A 41 -9.26 -3.30 -3.49
C GLN A 41 -7.81 -3.20 -3.97
N ILE A 42 -6.85 -3.67 -3.17
CA ILE A 42 -5.44 -3.70 -3.55
C ILE A 42 -5.22 -4.60 -4.78
N PHE A 43 -5.88 -5.77 -4.82
CA PHE A 43 -5.81 -6.70 -5.96
C PHE A 43 -6.27 -6.06 -7.27
N ILE A 44 -7.36 -5.28 -7.25
CA ILE A 44 -7.85 -4.58 -8.45
C ILE A 44 -6.79 -3.61 -8.97
N LYS A 45 -6.17 -2.83 -8.07
CA LYS A 45 -5.14 -1.86 -8.43
C LYS A 45 -3.89 -2.54 -8.99
N ALA A 46 -3.38 -3.56 -8.31
CA ALA A 46 -2.21 -4.31 -8.75
C ALA A 46 -2.45 -5.03 -10.09
N ASN A 47 -3.63 -5.60 -10.32
CA ASN A 47 -3.94 -6.21 -11.62
C ASN A 47 -4.09 -5.19 -12.73
N ARG A 48 -4.63 -3.99 -12.45
CA ARG A 48 -4.71 -2.93 -13.45
C ARG A 48 -3.31 -2.54 -13.92
N ILE A 49 -2.37 -2.36 -12.98
CA ILE A 49 -0.96 -2.10 -13.29
C ILE A 49 -0.41 -3.22 -14.19
N ARG A 50 -0.51 -4.49 -13.75
CA ARG A 50 -0.02 -5.63 -14.54
C ARG A 50 -0.67 -5.74 -15.92
N SER A 51 -1.95 -5.40 -16.03
CA SER A 51 -2.65 -5.41 -17.33
C SER A 51 -2.08 -4.39 -18.29
N ILE A 52 -1.77 -3.19 -17.81
CA ILE A 52 -1.16 -2.12 -18.61
C ILE A 52 0.28 -2.52 -18.99
N GLU A 53 1.06 -3.06 -18.05
CA GLU A 53 2.43 -3.52 -18.28
C GLU A 53 2.52 -4.63 -19.34
N ILE A 54 1.57 -5.59 -19.33
CA ILE A 54 1.54 -6.71 -20.30
C ILE A 54 0.98 -6.27 -21.66
N LYS A 55 -0.12 -5.52 -21.67
CA LYS A 55 -0.83 -5.19 -22.91
C LYS A 55 -0.22 -4.00 -23.64
N GLY A 56 0.49 -3.13 -22.94
CA GLY A 56 1.01 -1.86 -23.49
C GLY A 56 -0.07 -0.85 -23.88
N VAL A 57 -1.36 -1.14 -23.61
CA VAL A 57 -2.50 -0.29 -23.96
C VAL A 57 -3.40 -0.10 -22.75
N ALA A 58 -3.91 1.12 -22.58
CA ALA A 58 -4.93 1.46 -21.59
C ALA A 58 -6.09 2.18 -22.28
N LEU A 59 -7.32 1.73 -22.02
CA LEU A 59 -8.54 2.36 -22.56
C LEU A 59 -9.01 3.55 -21.72
N VAL A 60 -8.51 3.66 -20.49
CA VAL A 60 -8.70 4.80 -19.60
C VAL A 60 -7.36 5.50 -19.50
N ASN A 61 -7.34 6.82 -19.73
CA ASN A 61 -6.14 7.67 -19.74
C ASN A 61 -5.60 7.96 -18.34
N GLU A 62 -5.52 6.93 -17.50
CA GLU A 62 -4.86 6.97 -16.20
C GLU A 62 -3.70 5.99 -16.25
N GLY A 63 -2.47 6.47 -16.06
CA GLY A 63 -1.29 5.62 -16.00
C GLY A 63 -1.26 4.71 -14.77
N ILE A 64 -0.10 4.11 -14.49
CA ILE A 64 0.09 3.21 -13.33
C ILE A 64 0.33 3.95 -12.01
N ARG A 65 0.74 5.22 -12.05
CA ARG A 65 1.07 6.03 -10.85
C ARG A 65 -0.12 6.16 -9.88
N PRO A 66 -1.36 6.50 -10.31
CA PRO A 66 -2.51 6.56 -9.40
C PRO A 66 -2.83 5.21 -8.72
N GLU A 67 -2.54 4.11 -9.40
CA GLU A 67 -2.79 2.76 -8.87
C GLU A 67 -1.83 2.43 -7.72
N PHE A 68 -0.55 2.77 -7.84
CA PHE A 68 0.40 2.63 -6.73
C PHE A 68 0.05 3.51 -5.53
N ILE A 69 -0.40 4.75 -5.76
CA ILE A 69 -0.91 5.62 -4.68
C ILE A 69 -2.10 4.96 -3.97
N ALA A 70 -3.02 4.39 -4.75
CA ALA A 70 -4.17 3.67 -4.19
C ALA A 70 -3.73 2.44 -3.37
N ILE A 71 -2.71 1.69 -3.82
CA ILE A 71 -2.18 0.55 -3.06
C ILE A 71 -1.59 1.01 -1.71
N VAL A 72 -0.84 2.12 -1.67
CA VAL A 72 -0.34 2.69 -0.40
C VAL A 72 -1.50 2.99 0.55
N ASN A 73 -2.51 3.71 0.07
CA ASN A 73 -3.63 4.14 0.91
C ASN A 73 -4.51 2.96 1.36
N TYR A 74 -4.81 1.99 0.48
CA TYR A 74 -5.54 0.79 0.89
C TYR A 74 -4.72 -0.14 1.78
N GLY A 75 -3.40 -0.20 1.61
CA GLY A 75 -2.50 -0.92 2.51
C GLY A 75 -2.57 -0.34 3.93
N ILE A 76 -2.52 0.98 4.07
CA ILE A 76 -2.67 1.67 5.36
C ILE A 76 -4.07 1.45 5.94
N ILE A 77 -5.13 1.57 5.14
CA ILE A 77 -6.50 1.20 5.56
C ILE A 77 -6.54 -0.24 6.06
N GLY A 78 -5.90 -1.18 5.36
CA GLY A 78 -5.84 -2.59 5.76
C GLY A 78 -5.22 -2.77 7.14
N LEU A 79 -4.12 -2.07 7.42
CA LEU A 79 -3.48 -2.06 8.75
C LEU A 79 -4.41 -1.49 9.83
N ILE A 80 -5.12 -0.39 9.54
CA ILE A 80 -6.11 0.18 10.47
C ILE A 80 -7.25 -0.81 10.75
N GLN A 81 -7.77 -1.48 9.71
CA GLN A 81 -8.83 -2.49 9.86
C GLN A 81 -8.36 -3.70 10.68
N LEU A 82 -7.08 -4.08 10.61
CA LEU A 82 -6.53 -5.16 11.44
C LEU A 82 -6.43 -4.74 12.91
N GLU A 83 -6.07 -3.49 13.21
CA GLU A 83 -5.95 -2.99 14.58
C GLU A 83 -7.31 -2.76 15.23
N LEU A 84 -8.26 -2.14 14.52
CA LEU A 84 -9.53 -1.71 15.11
C LEU A 84 -10.70 -2.66 14.83
N GLY A 85 -10.53 -3.62 13.93
CA GLY A 85 -11.65 -4.33 13.30
C GLY A 85 -12.41 -3.44 12.34
N TYR A 86 -13.43 -3.99 11.67
CA TYR A 86 -14.36 -3.22 10.83
C TYR A 86 -15.58 -2.78 11.62
N ALA A 87 -16.21 -1.69 11.19
CA ALA A 87 -17.39 -1.12 11.82
C ALA A 87 -18.65 -1.33 10.95
N GLU A 88 -19.83 -1.09 11.51
CA GLU A 88 -21.09 -1.11 10.75
C GLU A 88 -21.33 0.18 9.96
N THR A 89 -20.70 1.28 10.38
CA THR A 89 -20.83 2.63 9.79
C THR A 89 -19.46 3.34 9.83
N ASP A 90 -19.40 4.57 9.31
CA ASP A 90 -18.24 5.45 9.49
C ASP A 90 -18.15 5.95 10.94
N ASP A 91 -17.41 5.19 11.76
CA ASP A 91 -17.29 5.39 13.21
C ASP A 91 -16.07 6.24 13.62
N MET A 92 -15.45 6.93 12.66
CA MET A 92 -14.14 7.56 12.82
C MET A 92 -14.13 8.98 12.27
N THR A 93 -13.65 9.92 13.07
CA THR A 93 -13.45 11.31 12.64
C THR A 93 -12.26 11.43 11.67
N GLU A 94 -12.23 12.48 10.86
CA GLU A 94 -11.13 12.72 9.92
C GLU A 94 -9.78 12.82 10.64
N GLN A 95 -9.73 13.50 11.78
CA GLN A 95 -8.50 13.64 12.56
C GLN A 95 -7.98 12.28 13.05
N GLN A 96 -8.86 11.43 13.59
CA GLN A 96 -8.47 10.09 14.03
C GLN A 96 -7.95 9.24 12.87
N ALA A 97 -8.60 9.32 11.70
CA ALA A 97 -8.16 8.61 10.51
C ALA A 97 -6.78 9.09 10.03
N LEU A 98 -6.50 10.39 10.08
CA LEU A 98 -5.20 10.96 9.75
C LEU A 98 -4.11 10.59 10.76
N ASP A 99 -4.42 10.59 12.06
CA ASP A 99 -3.47 10.18 13.11
C ASP A 99 -3.06 8.70 12.93
N LEU A 100 -4.02 7.83 12.61
CA LEU A 100 -3.78 6.43 12.30
C LEU A 100 -3.01 6.25 10.99
N TYR A 101 -3.31 7.05 9.96
CA TYR A 101 -2.55 7.07 8.73
C TYR A 101 -1.08 7.39 9.00
N ASP A 102 -0.82 8.45 9.78
CA ASP A 102 0.53 8.91 10.10
C ASP A 102 1.29 7.89 10.96
N LYS A 103 0.61 7.22 11.89
CA LYS A 103 1.17 6.08 12.65
C LYS A 103 1.70 4.99 11.72
N TYR A 104 0.88 4.51 10.77
CA TYR A 104 1.28 3.43 9.88
C TYR A 104 2.26 3.85 8.78
N ALA A 105 2.15 5.08 8.28
CA ALA A 105 3.12 5.64 7.35
C ALA A 105 4.53 5.72 7.99
N LYS A 106 4.60 6.14 9.27
CA LYS A 106 5.85 6.13 10.04
C LYS A 106 6.39 4.71 10.23
N ALA A 107 5.55 3.76 10.60
CA ALA A 107 5.97 2.35 10.74
C ALA A 107 6.49 1.75 9.42
N ALA A 108 5.87 2.09 8.29
CA ALA A 108 6.34 1.68 6.96
C ALA A 108 7.72 2.28 6.64
N LEU A 109 7.94 3.56 6.96
CA LEU A 109 9.25 4.22 6.82
C LEU A 109 10.31 3.54 7.68
N GLU A 110 10.02 3.27 8.96
CA GLU A 110 10.95 2.61 9.88
C GLU A 110 11.33 1.21 9.39
N LEU A 111 10.34 0.41 8.94
CA LEU A 111 10.59 -0.89 8.35
C LEU A 111 11.45 -0.80 7.08
N MET A 112 11.17 0.18 6.22
CA MET A 112 11.93 0.40 4.99
C MET A 112 13.39 0.76 5.30
N LEU A 113 13.64 1.65 6.26
CA LEU A 113 14.99 2.03 6.67
C LEU A 113 15.76 0.84 7.26
N ALA A 114 15.10 0.03 8.10
CA ALA A 114 15.69 -1.19 8.64
C ALA A 114 16.07 -2.17 7.51
N LYS A 115 15.17 -2.42 6.55
CA LYS A 115 15.46 -3.28 5.40
C LYS A 115 16.54 -2.69 4.49
N ASN A 116 16.56 -1.38 4.27
CA ASN A 116 17.59 -0.75 3.44
C ASN A 116 18.98 -0.86 4.05
N HIS A 117 19.10 -0.82 5.38
CA HIS A 117 20.36 -1.11 6.07
C HIS A 117 20.84 -2.54 5.78
N ASP A 118 19.94 -3.52 5.73
CA ASP A 118 20.29 -4.92 5.51
C ASP A 118 20.53 -5.29 4.04
N TYR A 119 19.94 -4.55 3.10
CA TYR A 119 19.96 -4.85 1.66
C TYR A 119 20.65 -3.78 0.79
N ASP A 120 21.32 -2.79 1.38
CA ASP A 120 22.07 -1.73 0.69
C ASP A 120 21.29 -1.06 -0.46
N GLU A 121 20.01 -0.76 -0.23
CA GLU A 121 19.10 -0.16 -1.22
C GLU A 121 18.96 -0.93 -2.55
N ALA A 122 19.15 -2.25 -2.55
CA ALA A 122 19.05 -3.09 -3.74
C ALA A 122 17.77 -2.88 -4.56
N TRP A 123 16.68 -2.43 -3.92
CA TRP A 123 15.44 -2.05 -4.58
C TRP A 123 15.64 -1.00 -5.68
N ARG A 124 16.59 -0.06 -5.55
CA ARG A 124 16.87 0.95 -6.59
C ARG A 124 17.29 0.33 -7.92
N SER A 125 17.91 -0.85 -7.91
CA SER A 125 18.33 -1.57 -9.12
C SER A 125 17.24 -2.47 -9.71
N MET A 126 16.06 -2.54 -9.08
CA MET A 126 14.95 -3.38 -9.55
C MET A 126 14.15 -2.70 -10.67
N ARG A 127 13.49 -3.53 -11.48
CA ARG A 127 12.52 -3.10 -12.48
C ARG A 127 11.20 -2.74 -11.81
N ILE A 128 10.52 -1.71 -12.30
CA ILE A 128 9.19 -1.30 -11.77
C ILE A 128 8.19 -2.46 -11.83
N THR A 129 8.18 -3.23 -12.93
CA THR A 129 7.30 -4.40 -13.10
C THR A 129 7.51 -5.46 -12.01
N SER A 130 8.72 -5.57 -11.46
CA SER A 130 9.00 -6.52 -10.37
C SER A 130 8.30 -6.11 -9.06
N TYR A 131 8.06 -4.82 -8.82
CA TYR A 131 7.26 -4.40 -7.66
C TYR A 131 5.80 -4.84 -7.82
N THR A 132 5.23 -4.73 -9.03
CA THR A 132 3.88 -5.21 -9.33
C THR A 132 3.73 -6.70 -9.01
N ASP A 133 4.68 -7.52 -9.44
CA ASP A 133 4.66 -8.96 -9.18
C ASP A 133 4.83 -9.30 -7.69
N LEU A 134 5.71 -8.59 -6.98
CA LEU A 134 5.90 -8.76 -5.53
C LEU A 134 4.66 -8.38 -4.73
N ILE A 135 3.99 -7.28 -5.11
CA ILE A 135 2.71 -6.87 -4.53
C ILE A 135 1.66 -7.95 -4.77
N LEU A 136 1.51 -8.44 -6.01
CA LEU A 136 0.56 -9.51 -6.33
C LEU A 136 0.84 -10.78 -5.51
N MET A 137 2.09 -11.21 -5.41
CA MET A 137 2.47 -12.35 -4.58
C MET A 137 2.03 -12.16 -3.12
N LYS A 138 2.26 -10.97 -2.54
CA LYS A 138 1.85 -10.64 -1.17
C LYS A 138 0.33 -10.65 -1.02
N ILE A 139 -0.42 -10.19 -2.03
CA ILE A 139 -1.90 -10.23 -2.04
C ILE A 139 -2.38 -11.68 -2.04
N TYR A 140 -1.84 -12.53 -2.93
CA TYR A 140 -2.21 -13.94 -2.98
C TYR A 140 -1.91 -14.64 -1.64
N ARG A 141 -0.75 -14.37 -1.03
CA ARG A 141 -0.41 -14.88 0.31
C ARG A 141 -1.42 -14.43 1.37
N THR A 142 -1.76 -13.14 1.39
CA THR A 142 -2.74 -12.57 2.32
C THR A 142 -4.09 -13.27 2.20
N LYS A 143 -4.59 -13.45 0.97
CA LYS A 143 -5.84 -14.18 0.72
C LYS A 143 -5.83 -15.62 1.22
N GLN A 144 -4.68 -16.33 1.12
CA GLN A 144 -4.56 -17.68 1.67
C GLN A 144 -4.63 -17.68 3.21
N ILE A 145 -3.99 -16.70 3.86
CA ILE A 145 -4.03 -16.56 5.32
C ILE A 145 -5.45 -16.23 5.80
N GLU A 146 -6.14 -15.31 5.12
CA GLU A 146 -7.53 -14.96 5.37
C GLU A 146 -8.44 -16.20 5.21
N ALA A 147 -8.23 -17.01 4.17
CA ALA A 147 -9.00 -18.24 3.93
C ALA A 147 -8.78 -19.31 5.01
N LEU A 148 -7.59 -19.35 5.63
CA LEU A 148 -7.30 -20.19 6.78
C LEU A 148 -7.87 -19.62 8.10
N SER A 149 -8.59 -18.50 8.05
CA SER A 149 -9.06 -17.77 9.24
C SER A 149 -7.92 -17.45 10.21
N GLY A 150 -6.73 -17.15 9.69
CA GLY A 150 -5.53 -16.87 10.49
C GLY A 150 -4.85 -18.10 11.11
N ASN A 151 -5.32 -19.32 10.85
CA ASN A 151 -4.71 -20.55 11.38
C ASN A 151 -3.45 -20.94 10.59
N THR A 152 -2.42 -20.12 10.66
CA THR A 152 -1.13 -20.35 10.01
C THR A 152 -0.16 -21.08 10.93
N LEU A 153 0.59 -22.05 10.39
CA LEU A 153 1.58 -22.80 11.17
C LEU A 153 2.87 -22.00 11.41
N VAL A 154 3.35 -21.27 10.39
CA VAL A 154 4.66 -20.60 10.37
C VAL A 154 4.67 -19.26 9.61
N SER A 155 3.50 -18.79 9.15
CA SER A 155 3.47 -17.59 8.30
C SER A 155 3.67 -16.31 9.11
N GLU A 156 4.33 -15.34 8.50
CA GLU A 156 4.22 -13.94 8.89
C GLU A 156 2.74 -13.50 8.81
N GLY A 157 2.36 -12.53 9.66
CA GLY A 157 1.00 -11.99 9.72
C GLY A 157 0.57 -11.24 8.46
N ILE A 158 -0.73 -10.93 8.39
CA ILE A 158 -1.30 -10.14 7.28
C ILE A 158 -0.74 -8.72 7.27
N ASP A 159 -0.52 -8.15 8.45
CA ASP A 159 0.10 -6.85 8.68
C ASP A 159 1.46 -6.71 7.99
N ALA A 160 2.34 -7.71 8.14
CA ALA A 160 3.63 -7.75 7.47
C ALA A 160 3.49 -7.74 5.93
N ASN A 161 2.47 -8.42 5.40
CA ASN A 161 2.21 -8.41 3.96
C ASN A 161 1.71 -7.04 3.48
N TYR A 162 0.82 -6.35 4.22
CA TYR A 162 0.39 -5.00 3.87
C TYR A 162 1.56 -4.00 3.93
N MET A 163 2.41 -4.08 4.95
CA MET A 163 3.62 -3.26 5.04
C MET A 163 4.54 -3.41 3.82
N ASP A 164 4.76 -4.65 3.38
CA ASP A 164 5.55 -4.92 2.17
C ASP A 164 4.87 -4.36 0.92
N MET A 165 3.54 -4.50 0.76
CA MET A 165 2.80 -3.91 -0.36
C MET A 165 2.91 -2.39 -0.41
N ILE A 166 2.86 -1.72 0.76
CA ILE A 166 3.06 -0.27 0.90
C ILE A 166 4.46 0.10 0.43
N ASN A 167 5.50 -0.55 0.97
CA ASN A 167 6.89 -0.22 0.65
C ASN A 167 7.24 -0.47 -0.83
N TYR A 168 6.79 -1.58 -1.42
CA TYR A 168 6.98 -1.81 -2.86
C TYR A 168 6.28 -0.76 -3.73
N SER A 169 5.10 -0.29 -3.30
CA SER A 169 4.38 0.77 -4.01
C SER A 169 5.08 2.12 -3.89
N VAL A 170 5.63 2.44 -2.71
CA VAL A 170 6.44 3.66 -2.52
C VAL A 170 7.71 3.60 -3.37
N PHE A 171 8.41 2.46 -3.43
CA PHE A 171 9.57 2.29 -4.30
C PHE A 171 9.21 2.52 -5.77
N ALA A 172 8.11 1.95 -6.25
CA ALA A 172 7.62 2.19 -7.60
C ALA A 172 7.36 3.68 -7.87
N LEU A 173 6.70 4.37 -6.93
CA LEU A 173 6.42 5.81 -7.03
C LEU A 173 7.69 6.66 -7.04
N ILE A 174 8.68 6.34 -6.20
CA ILE A 174 9.99 7.00 -6.21
C ILE A 174 10.66 6.82 -7.58
N LYS A 175 10.70 5.59 -8.13
CA LYS A 175 11.30 5.35 -9.46
C LYS A 175 10.58 6.12 -10.57
N LEU A 176 9.25 6.13 -10.55
CA LEU A 176 8.42 6.85 -11.52
C LEU A 176 8.62 8.38 -11.47
N GLU A 177 8.94 8.94 -10.30
CA GLU A 177 9.09 10.39 -10.12
C GLU A 177 10.52 10.90 -10.33
N PHE A 178 11.51 10.14 -9.88
CA PHE A 178 12.91 10.58 -9.87
C PHE A 178 13.80 9.94 -10.95
N GLY A 179 13.20 9.13 -11.84
CA GLY A 179 13.84 8.63 -13.07
C GLY A 179 15.01 7.67 -12.83
N GLU A 180 14.84 6.70 -11.93
CA GLU A 180 15.82 5.65 -11.63
C GLU A 180 15.42 4.29 -12.21
#